data_AF-R6RCY9-F1
#
_entry.id   AF-R6RCY9-F1
#
_cell.length_a   1.000
_cell.length_b   1.000
_cell.length_c   1.000
_cell.angle_alpha   90.00
_cell.angle_beta   90.00
_cell.angle_gamma   90.00
#
_symmetry.space_group_name_H-M   'P 1'
#
loop_
_entity.id
_entity.type
_entity.pdbx_description
1 polymer ?
#
loop_
_entity_poly.entity_id
_entity_poly.type
_entity_poly.pdbx_seq_one_letter_code
_entity_poly.pdbx_strand_id
1 'polypeptide(L)'
;MNGKYINKTHTYGKIWMLVTLCLFISVPALICVHLGVSPKINMIAKGLSTVALVFYPTAVLEVLTYSPLLGTGGTYLGFVTGNITNLKLPVALSAMESAEVEPASEEGEVISTISIAVSSIVTTLIIAVCVLAFFPILHNITDPDSVFAPAFQQVTPALFGSLCASYLAKHWKISILPIAVLSFILIFNGTLGTGVLIPIGVVVSVLGAFVMFKKGIVK
;
A
#
# COMPACT_ATOMS: atom_id res chain seq x y z
N MET A 1 -15.82 21.24 -16.81
CA MET A 1 -14.56 20.50 -17.02
C MET A 1 -13.96 20.71 -18.40
N ASN A 2 -12.91 21.53 -18.46
CA ASN A 2 -12.17 21.81 -19.69
C ASN A 2 -11.30 20.59 -20.08
N GLY A 3 -11.66 19.86 -21.13
CA GLY A 3 -10.96 18.64 -21.55
C GLY A 3 -9.45 18.83 -21.79
N LYS A 4 -9.01 20.05 -22.08
CA LYS A 4 -7.59 20.40 -22.23
C LYS A 4 -6.80 20.35 -20.92
N TYR A 5 -7.43 20.69 -19.79
CA TYR A 5 -6.81 20.62 -18.46
C TYR A 5 -6.60 19.17 -18.05
N ILE A 6 -7.67 18.37 -18.07
CA ILE A 6 -7.64 16.93 -17.74
C ILE A 6 -6.59 16.18 -18.55
N ASN A 7 -6.53 16.45 -19.86
CA ASN A 7 -5.58 15.76 -20.73
C ASN A 7 -4.11 16.12 -20.42
N LYS A 8 -3.86 17.37 -20.03
CA LYS A 8 -2.55 17.79 -19.51
C LYS A 8 -2.23 17.11 -18.18
N THR A 9 -3.18 17.08 -17.24
CA THR A 9 -3.01 16.44 -15.93
C THR A 9 -2.72 14.94 -16.07
N HIS A 10 -3.41 14.23 -16.96
CA HIS A 10 -3.09 12.84 -17.28
C HIS A 10 -1.71 12.68 -17.91
N THR A 11 -1.29 13.60 -18.78
CA THR A 11 0.03 13.53 -19.42
C THR A 11 1.14 13.69 -18.38
N TYR A 12 1.06 14.74 -17.55
CA TYR A 12 2.03 14.95 -16.46
C TYR A 12 1.97 13.85 -15.41
N GLY A 13 0.77 13.40 -15.02
CA GLY A 13 0.57 12.31 -14.07
C GLY A 13 1.26 11.02 -14.53
N LYS A 14 1.08 10.62 -15.80
CA LYS A 14 1.77 9.45 -16.37
C LYS A 14 3.28 9.61 -16.41
N ILE A 15 3.79 10.78 -16.79
CA ILE A 15 5.23 11.06 -16.83
C ILE A 15 5.82 10.94 -15.41
N TRP A 16 5.23 11.62 -14.43
CA TRP A 16 5.72 11.60 -13.05
C TRP A 16 5.59 10.23 -12.38
N MET A 17 4.54 9.48 -12.69
CA MET A 17 4.41 8.06 -12.28
C MET A 17 5.58 7.24 -12.81
N LEU A 18 5.91 7.36 -14.09
CA LEU A 18 7.00 6.61 -14.71
C LEU A 18 8.36 7.03 -14.16
N VAL A 19 8.59 8.33 -13.99
CA VAL A 19 9.81 8.86 -13.37
C VAL A 19 9.97 8.33 -11.95
N THR A 20 8.91 8.35 -11.14
CA THR A 20 8.95 7.84 -9.76
C THR A 20 9.22 6.34 -9.74
N LEU A 21 8.59 5.57 -10.62
CA LEU A 21 8.85 4.13 -10.74
C LEU A 21 10.32 3.86 -11.08
N CYS A 22 10.91 4.61 -12.02
CA CYS A 22 12.32 4.52 -12.33
C CYS A 22 13.20 4.87 -11.12
N LEU A 23 12.86 5.91 -10.36
CA LEU A 23 13.58 6.28 -9.14
C LEU A 23 13.52 5.17 -8.08
N PHE A 24 12.35 4.59 -7.84
CA PHE A 24 12.18 3.50 -6.89
C PHE A 24 12.98 2.25 -7.25
N ILE A 25 13.13 1.95 -8.54
CA ILE A 25 13.97 0.84 -9.02
C ILE A 25 15.46 1.21 -8.97
N SER A 26 15.79 2.49 -9.21
CA SER A 26 17.18 2.95 -9.23
C SER A 26 17.89 2.83 -7.88
N VAL A 27 17.19 3.05 -6.76
CA VAL A 27 17.77 2.96 -5.41
C VAL A 27 18.33 1.55 -5.10
N PRO A 28 17.53 0.47 -5.16
CA PRO A 28 18.06 -0.88 -4.94
C PRO A 28 19.08 -1.28 -6.01
N ALA A 29 18.92 -0.83 -7.26
CA ALA A 29 19.90 -1.08 -8.31
C ALA A 29 21.27 -0.43 -8.00
N LEU A 30 21.28 0.81 -7.52
CA LEU A 30 22.49 1.52 -7.10
C LEU A 30 23.16 0.84 -5.89
N ILE A 31 22.36 0.36 -4.92
CA ILE A 31 22.88 -0.41 -3.79
C ILE A 31 23.54 -1.71 -4.28
N CYS A 32 22.90 -2.43 -5.19
CA CYS A 32 23.46 -3.64 -5.81
C CYS A 32 24.80 -3.36 -6.52
N VAL A 33 24.88 -2.27 -7.30
CA VAL A 33 26.12 -1.85 -7.98
C VAL A 33 27.20 -1.49 -6.97
N HIS A 34 26.88 -0.72 -5.93
CA HIS A 34 27.83 -0.28 -4.91
C HIS A 34 28.40 -1.46 -4.10
N LEU A 35 27.58 -2.45 -3.80
CA LEU A 35 27.99 -3.66 -3.07
C LEU A 35 28.59 -4.75 -3.98
N GLY A 36 28.59 -4.56 -5.30
CA GLY A 36 29.04 -5.59 -6.26
C GLY A 36 28.17 -6.84 -6.29
N VAL A 37 26.93 -6.77 -5.80
CA VAL A 37 26.00 -7.91 -5.70
C VAL A 37 24.96 -7.84 -6.81
N SER A 38 24.86 -8.89 -7.63
CA SER A 38 23.81 -8.99 -8.63
C SER A 38 22.49 -9.49 -8.02
N PRO A 39 21.36 -8.82 -8.27
CA PRO A 39 20.06 -9.28 -7.80
C PRO A 39 19.67 -10.62 -8.45
N LYS A 40 19.42 -11.65 -7.63
CA LYS A 40 18.93 -12.95 -8.12
C LYS A 40 17.47 -12.80 -8.54
N ILE A 41 17.20 -12.83 -9.84
CA ILE A 41 15.86 -12.67 -10.43
C ILE A 41 14.83 -13.62 -9.81
N ASN A 42 15.22 -14.89 -9.55
CA ASN A 42 14.34 -15.87 -8.91
C ASN A 42 13.88 -15.45 -7.50
N MET A 43 14.74 -14.77 -6.74
CA MET A 43 14.40 -14.28 -5.39
C MET A 43 13.47 -13.08 -5.47
N ILE A 44 13.73 -12.16 -6.41
CA ILE A 44 12.85 -11.02 -6.69
C ILE A 44 11.48 -11.50 -7.12
N ALA A 45 11.40 -12.43 -8.08
CA ALA A 45 10.14 -12.96 -8.58
C ALA A 45 9.33 -13.65 -7.47
N LYS A 46 9.99 -14.40 -6.58
CA LYS A 46 9.34 -15.06 -5.44
C LYS A 46 8.83 -14.09 -4.37
N GLY A 47 9.60 -13.04 -4.09
CA GLY A 47 9.17 -11.95 -3.19
C GLY A 47 8.03 -11.14 -3.79
N LEU A 48 8.14 -10.79 -5.07
CA LEU A 48 7.13 -10.03 -5.79
C LEU A 48 5.83 -10.82 -5.92
N SER A 49 5.86 -12.11 -6.25
CA SER A 49 4.64 -12.91 -6.40
C SER A 49 3.84 -13.02 -5.08
N THR A 50 4.55 -13.15 -3.97
CA THR A 50 3.99 -13.16 -2.61
C THR A 50 3.23 -11.86 -2.31
N VAL A 51 3.86 -10.71 -2.55
CA VAL A 51 3.25 -9.40 -2.31
C VAL A 51 2.17 -9.13 -3.35
N ALA A 52 2.40 -9.48 -4.61
CA ALA A 52 1.50 -9.17 -5.70
C ALA A 52 0.14 -9.85 -5.53
N LEU A 53 0.12 -11.13 -5.12
CA LEU A 53 -1.13 -11.87 -4.91
C LEU A 53 -2.06 -11.22 -3.86
N VAL A 54 -1.49 -10.57 -2.85
CA VAL A 54 -2.25 -9.90 -1.79
C VAL A 54 -2.61 -8.47 -2.18
N PHE A 55 -1.65 -7.72 -2.73
CA PHE A 55 -1.78 -6.28 -2.92
C PHE A 55 -2.37 -5.89 -4.28
N TYR A 56 -2.18 -6.66 -5.35
CA TYR A 56 -2.72 -6.28 -6.66
C TYR A 56 -4.26 -6.19 -6.69
N PRO A 57 -5.01 -7.18 -6.17
CA PRO A 57 -6.47 -7.10 -6.19
C PRO A 57 -6.95 -5.84 -5.47
N THR A 58 -6.32 -5.50 -4.34
CA THR A 58 -6.71 -4.28 -3.63
C THR A 58 -6.24 -3.03 -4.34
N ALA A 59 -5.01 -2.97 -4.84
CA ALA A 59 -4.53 -1.81 -5.58
C ALA A 59 -5.46 -1.47 -6.75
N VAL A 60 -5.96 -2.49 -7.47
CA VAL A 60 -6.96 -2.29 -8.54
C VAL A 60 -8.27 -1.75 -7.97
N LEU A 61 -8.80 -2.34 -6.91
CA LEU A 61 -10.04 -1.88 -6.27
C LEU A 61 -9.92 -0.45 -5.73
N GLU A 62 -8.79 -0.09 -5.14
CA GLU A 62 -8.51 1.25 -4.62
C GLU A 62 -8.46 2.27 -5.75
N VAL A 63 -7.78 1.98 -6.86
CA VAL A 63 -7.77 2.87 -8.05
C VAL A 63 -9.20 3.07 -8.55
N LEU A 64 -9.97 2.01 -8.73
CA LEU A 64 -11.33 2.12 -9.26
C LEU A 64 -12.28 2.86 -8.30
N THR A 65 -12.12 2.66 -6.99
CA THR A 65 -13.02 3.24 -5.98
C THR A 65 -12.66 4.68 -5.66
N TYR A 66 -11.37 5.02 -5.59
CA TYR A 66 -10.92 6.33 -5.13
C TYR A 66 -10.71 7.33 -6.25
N SER A 67 -10.44 6.89 -7.49
CA SER A 67 -10.25 7.84 -8.60
C SER A 67 -11.45 8.77 -8.84
N PRO A 68 -12.72 8.28 -8.79
CA PRO A 68 -13.89 9.15 -8.93
C PRO A 68 -14.02 10.16 -7.79
N LEU A 69 -13.61 9.79 -6.58
CA LEU A 69 -13.74 10.64 -5.38
C LEU A 69 -12.65 11.72 -5.31
N LEU A 70 -11.45 11.41 -5.81
CA LEU A 70 -10.29 12.29 -5.69
C LEU A 70 -10.05 13.18 -6.92
N GLY A 71 -10.65 12.85 -8.06
CA GLY A 71 -10.36 13.51 -9.33
C GLY A 71 -8.98 13.16 -9.88
N THR A 72 -8.63 13.68 -11.06
CA THR A 72 -7.43 13.24 -11.79
C THR A 72 -6.13 13.63 -11.09
N GLY A 73 -6.02 14.88 -10.62
CA GLY A 73 -4.84 15.38 -9.92
C GLY A 73 -4.61 14.68 -8.58
N GLY A 74 -5.65 14.60 -7.75
CA GLY A 74 -5.62 13.92 -6.47
C GLY A 74 -5.28 12.43 -6.58
N THR A 75 -5.78 11.76 -7.63
CA THR A 75 -5.46 10.35 -7.91
C THR A 75 -3.98 10.17 -8.20
N TYR A 76 -3.42 10.83 -9.22
CA TYR A 76 -2.00 10.62 -9.54
C TYR A 76 -1.09 10.96 -8.37
N LEU A 77 -1.36 12.07 -7.67
CA LEU A 77 -0.54 12.48 -6.55
C LEU A 77 -0.68 11.53 -5.35
N GLY A 78 -1.90 11.09 -5.04
CA GLY A 78 -2.17 10.15 -3.97
C GLY A 78 -1.54 8.77 -4.21
N PHE A 79 -1.57 8.26 -5.44
CA PHE A 79 -0.95 6.98 -5.79
C PHE A 79 0.58 7.02 -5.85
N VAL A 80 1.17 8.16 -6.24
CA VAL A 80 2.63 8.35 -6.21
C VAL A 80 3.13 8.45 -4.76
N THR A 81 2.41 9.17 -3.90
CA THR A 81 2.86 9.47 -2.53
C THR A 81 2.44 8.41 -1.50
N GLY A 82 1.44 7.59 -1.83
CA GLY A 82 0.99 6.46 -1.03
C GLY A 82 0.11 6.83 0.17
N ASN A 83 -0.23 5.80 0.95
CA ASN A 83 -1.09 5.87 2.14
C ASN A 83 -2.46 6.54 1.90
N ILE A 84 -3.13 6.14 0.82
CA ILE A 84 -4.39 6.77 0.40
C ILE A 84 -5.48 6.57 1.44
N THR A 85 -5.77 5.32 1.80
CA THR A 85 -6.91 4.97 2.66
C THR A 85 -6.80 5.55 4.06
N ASN A 86 -5.59 5.59 4.66
CA ASN A 86 -5.45 6.06 6.05
C ASN A 86 -5.20 7.56 6.18
N LEU A 87 -4.72 8.23 5.12
CA LEU A 87 -4.32 9.64 5.22
C LEU A 87 -4.88 10.50 4.09
N LYS A 88 -4.63 10.16 2.82
CA LYS A 88 -4.93 11.08 1.71
C LYS A 88 -6.43 11.22 1.45
N LEU A 89 -7.15 10.11 1.46
CA LEU A 89 -8.59 10.07 1.25
C LEU A 89 -9.35 10.84 2.34
N PRO A 90 -9.16 10.57 3.65
CA PRO A 90 -9.87 11.32 4.69
C PRO A 90 -9.49 12.81 4.68
N VAL A 91 -8.23 13.17 4.45
CA VAL A 91 -7.83 14.59 4.35
C VAL A 91 -8.52 15.28 3.17
N ALA A 92 -8.60 14.63 2.00
CA ALA A 92 -9.28 15.18 0.83
C ALA A 92 -10.79 15.34 1.07
N LEU A 93 -11.45 14.34 1.65
CA LEU A 93 -12.87 14.38 1.97
C LEU A 93 -13.17 15.45 3.03
N SER A 94 -12.40 15.53 4.11
CA SER A 94 -12.58 16.55 5.14
C SER A 94 -12.32 17.96 4.62
N ALA A 95 -11.37 18.15 3.70
CA ALA A 95 -11.13 19.43 3.06
C ALA A 95 -12.28 19.84 2.13
N MET A 96 -12.84 18.89 1.37
CA MET A 96 -14.02 19.13 0.54
C MET A 96 -15.27 19.44 1.38
N GLU A 97 -15.50 18.69 2.45
CA GLU A 97 -16.59 18.93 3.40
C GLU A 97 -16.48 20.30 4.08
N SER A 98 -15.28 20.68 4.52
CA SER A 98 -15.02 22.00 5.14
C SER A 98 -15.21 23.17 4.17
N ALA A 99 -15.07 22.91 2.87
CA ALA A 99 -15.29 23.89 1.81
C ALA A 99 -16.71 23.81 1.22
N GLU A 100 -17.57 22.93 1.75
CA GLU A 100 -18.94 22.70 1.28
C GLU A 100 -19.03 22.36 -0.22
N VAL A 101 -18.03 21.62 -0.74
CA VAL A 101 -18.00 21.18 -2.14
C VAL A 101 -18.25 19.69 -2.28
N GLU A 102 -18.98 19.30 -3.33
CA GLU A 102 -19.24 17.89 -3.60
C GLU A 102 -18.00 17.18 -4.18
N PRO A 103 -17.71 15.93 -3.78
CA PRO A 103 -16.77 15.08 -4.48
C PRO A 103 -17.15 14.92 -5.96
N ALA A 104 -16.16 14.81 -6.84
CA ALA A 104 -16.33 14.77 -8.31
C ALA A 104 -16.86 16.05 -8.98
N SER A 105 -16.97 17.17 -8.25
CA SER A 105 -17.12 18.52 -8.85
C SER A 105 -15.77 19.08 -9.32
N GLU A 106 -15.81 20.15 -10.13
CA GLU A 106 -14.58 20.82 -10.64
C GLU A 106 -13.82 21.51 -9.50
N GLU A 107 -14.54 22.11 -8.56
CA GLU A 107 -14.01 22.69 -7.32
C GLU A 107 -13.45 21.61 -6.39
N GLY A 108 -14.18 20.49 -6.25
CA GLY A 108 -13.77 19.33 -5.46
C GLY A 108 -12.45 18.71 -5.95
N GLU A 109 -12.25 18.61 -7.26
CA GLU A 109 -10.99 18.11 -7.82
C GLU A 109 -9.80 19.03 -7.49
N VAL A 110 -10.00 20.35 -7.54
CA VAL A 110 -8.96 21.32 -7.18
C VAL A 110 -8.62 21.21 -5.69
N ILE A 111 -9.63 21.18 -4.82
CA ILE A 111 -9.45 21.06 -3.36
C ILE A 111 -8.81 19.73 -2.98
N SER A 112 -9.25 18.63 -3.58
CA SER A 112 -8.66 17.29 -3.42
C SER A 112 -7.19 17.29 -3.81
N THR A 113 -6.84 17.89 -4.97
CA THR A 113 -5.45 17.93 -5.44
C THR A 113 -4.56 18.73 -4.48
N ILE A 114 -5.01 19.91 -4.04
CA ILE A 114 -4.25 20.76 -3.11
C ILE A 114 -4.09 20.09 -1.75
N SER A 115 -5.16 19.55 -1.18
CA SER A 115 -5.14 18.91 0.14
C SER A 115 -4.23 17.68 0.17
N ILE A 116 -4.25 16.85 -0.88
CA ILE A 116 -3.34 15.72 -1.04
C ILE A 116 -1.89 16.20 -1.20
N ALA A 117 -1.65 17.28 -1.95
CA ALA A 117 -0.31 17.85 -2.09
C ALA A 117 0.26 18.33 -0.75
N VAL A 118 -0.52 19.10 0.00
CA VAL A 118 -0.13 19.60 1.33
C VAL A 118 0.09 18.44 2.29
N SER A 119 -0.84 17.47 2.34
CA SER A 119 -0.68 16.26 3.15
C SER A 119 0.64 15.54 2.83
N SER A 120 1.01 15.47 1.56
CA SER A 120 2.24 14.80 1.12
C SER A 120 3.48 15.56 1.53
N ILE A 121 3.51 16.86 1.31
CA ILE A 121 4.62 17.73 1.74
C ILE A 121 4.82 17.64 3.25
N VAL A 122 3.75 17.79 4.03
CA VAL A 122 3.82 17.73 5.50
C VAL A 122 4.30 16.36 5.97
N THR A 123 3.78 15.27 5.39
CA THR A 123 4.21 13.91 5.74
C THR A 123 5.69 13.71 5.43
N THR A 124 6.15 14.13 4.25
CA THR A 124 7.55 14.05 3.84
C THR A 124 8.44 14.88 4.75
N LEU A 125 8.04 16.10 5.12
CA LEU A 125 8.79 16.95 6.04
C LEU A 125 8.91 16.33 7.42
N ILE A 126 7.80 15.81 7.98
CA ILE A 126 7.82 15.14 9.28
C ILE A 126 8.76 13.94 9.25
N ILE A 127 8.65 13.09 8.22
CA ILE A 127 9.54 11.93 8.06
C ILE A 127 11.00 12.39 7.94
N ALA A 128 11.30 13.40 7.13
CA ALA A 128 12.64 13.91 6.96
C ALA A 128 13.22 14.44 8.28
N VAL A 129 12.45 15.23 9.03
CA VAL A 129 12.85 15.75 10.34
C VAL A 129 13.09 14.61 11.33
N CYS A 130 12.18 13.64 11.41
CA CYS A 130 12.36 12.47 12.26
C CYS A 130 13.63 11.70 11.89
N VAL A 131 13.85 11.41 10.61
CA VAL A 131 15.04 10.68 10.16
C VAL A 131 16.33 11.44 10.51
N LEU A 132 16.37 12.76 10.29
CA LEU A 132 17.54 13.58 10.64
C LEU A 132 17.76 13.66 12.15
N ALA A 133 16.69 13.77 12.94
CA ALA A 133 16.77 13.81 14.40
C ALA A 133 17.23 12.48 14.99
N PHE A 134 16.76 11.36 14.44
CA PHE A 134 17.13 10.02 14.90
C PHE A 134 18.43 9.50 14.28
N PHE A 135 18.93 10.07 13.18
CA PHE A 135 20.19 9.69 12.53
C PHE A 135 21.37 9.41 13.48
N PRO A 136 21.71 10.26 14.46
CA PRO A 136 22.85 10.01 15.35
C PRO A 136 22.64 8.82 16.30
N ILE A 137 21.38 8.44 16.57
CA ILE A 137 21.02 7.39 17.53
C ILE A 137 20.64 6.10 16.81
N LEU A 138 20.24 6.18 15.53
CA LEU A 138 19.77 5.05 14.71
C LEU A 138 20.75 3.88 14.71
N HIS A 139 22.05 4.16 14.60
CA HIS A 139 23.07 3.11 14.65
C HIS A 139 23.04 2.35 15.98
N ASN A 140 22.93 3.06 17.10
CA ASN A 140 22.94 2.46 18.44
C ASN A 140 21.65 1.69 18.76
N ILE A 141 20.51 2.09 18.21
CA ILE A 141 19.23 1.43 18.48
C ILE A 141 18.95 0.26 17.53
N THR A 142 19.50 0.29 16.31
CA THR A 142 19.32 -0.76 15.29
C THR A 142 20.42 -1.82 15.35
N ASP A 143 21.49 -1.61 16.14
CA ASP A 143 22.53 -2.60 16.38
C ASP A 143 21.94 -3.91 16.95
N PRO A 144 22.34 -5.11 16.48
CA PRO A 144 21.90 -6.39 17.02
C PRO A 144 21.96 -6.51 18.56
N ASP A 145 22.91 -5.85 19.20
CA ASP A 145 23.09 -5.88 20.67
C ASP A 145 22.23 -4.86 21.42
N SER A 146 21.44 -4.06 20.69
CA SER A 146 20.50 -3.08 21.25
C SER A 146 19.33 -3.76 21.96
N VAL A 147 18.88 -3.18 23.07
CA VAL A 147 17.63 -3.56 23.75
C VAL A 147 16.41 -3.46 22.82
N PHE A 148 16.50 -2.64 21.76
CA PHE A 148 15.46 -2.46 20.75
C PHE A 148 15.54 -3.44 19.57
N ALA A 149 16.59 -4.26 19.46
CA ALA A 149 16.76 -5.21 18.35
C ALA A 149 15.55 -6.16 18.17
N PRO A 150 14.91 -6.71 19.24
CA PRO A 150 13.69 -7.50 19.08
C PRO A 150 12.53 -6.71 18.45
N ALA A 151 12.40 -5.41 18.74
CA ALA A 151 11.34 -4.57 18.18
C ALA A 151 11.54 -4.37 16.66
N PHE A 152 12.77 -4.17 16.20
CA PHE A 152 13.08 -4.04 14.77
C PHE A 152 12.84 -5.34 14.00
N GLN A 153 13.08 -6.51 14.61
CA GLN A 153 12.75 -7.80 14.00
C GLN A 153 11.25 -7.99 13.78
N GLN A 154 10.40 -7.32 14.56
CA GLN A 154 8.95 -7.37 14.43
C GLN A 154 8.37 -6.35 13.42
N VAL A 155 9.20 -5.51 12.78
CA VAL A 155 8.70 -4.53 11.80
C VAL A 155 8.00 -5.21 10.63
N THR A 156 8.57 -6.28 10.07
CA THR A 156 7.97 -7.01 8.95
C THR A 156 6.65 -7.69 9.35
N PRO A 157 6.58 -8.47 10.46
CA PRO A 157 5.32 -8.98 10.99
C PRO A 157 4.30 -7.89 11.33
N ALA A 158 4.72 -6.75 11.88
CA ALA A 158 3.83 -5.66 12.24
C ALA A 158 3.24 -4.96 11.01
N LEU A 159 4.05 -4.75 9.97
CA LEU A 159 3.63 -4.12 8.72
C LEU A 159 2.62 -4.99 7.96
N PHE A 160 2.91 -6.29 7.78
CA PHE A 160 1.96 -7.20 7.16
C PHE A 160 0.79 -7.57 8.08
N GLY A 161 1.00 -7.57 9.39
CA GLY A 161 -0.02 -7.79 10.40
C GLY A 161 -1.03 -6.67 10.45
N SER A 162 -0.61 -5.40 10.40
CA SER A 162 -1.51 -4.25 10.32
C SER A 162 -2.30 -4.27 9.02
N LEU A 163 -1.65 -4.58 7.89
CA LEU A 163 -2.31 -4.71 6.60
C LEU A 163 -3.35 -5.83 6.64
N CYS A 164 -2.96 -7.02 7.12
CA CYS A 164 -3.87 -8.14 7.34
C CYS A 164 -5.06 -7.70 8.20
N ALA A 165 -4.82 -7.13 9.38
CA ALA A 165 -5.88 -6.67 10.29
C ALA A 165 -6.83 -5.66 9.63
N SER A 166 -6.32 -4.68 8.88
CA SER A 166 -7.14 -3.71 8.14
C SER A 166 -8.03 -4.39 7.09
N TYR A 167 -7.51 -5.38 6.35
CA TYR A 167 -8.30 -6.13 5.37
C TYR A 167 -9.32 -7.05 6.01
N LEU A 168 -8.93 -7.77 7.07
CA LEU A 168 -9.79 -8.66 7.83
C LEU A 168 -10.94 -7.90 8.47
N ALA A 169 -10.66 -6.74 9.08
CA ALA A 169 -11.67 -5.88 9.69
C ALA A 169 -12.68 -5.38 8.65
N LYS A 170 -12.21 -4.99 7.47
CA LYS A 170 -13.06 -4.49 6.38
C LYS A 170 -13.90 -5.60 5.72
N HIS A 171 -13.37 -6.82 5.62
CA HIS A 171 -13.99 -7.95 4.92
C HIS A 171 -14.12 -9.20 5.80
N TRP A 172 -14.64 -9.02 7.02
CA TRP A 172 -14.69 -10.07 8.04
C TRP A 172 -15.38 -11.36 7.57
N LYS A 173 -16.54 -11.25 6.89
CA LYS A 173 -17.32 -12.41 6.42
C LYS A 173 -16.55 -13.30 5.44
N ILE A 174 -15.79 -12.69 4.54
CA ILE A 174 -15.07 -13.41 3.46
C ILE A 174 -13.77 -14.03 4.00
N SER A 175 -13.21 -13.42 5.05
CA SER A 175 -11.86 -13.75 5.50
C SER A 175 -11.79 -14.87 6.56
N ILE A 176 -12.90 -15.20 7.21
CA ILE A 176 -12.96 -16.26 8.25
C ILE A 176 -12.47 -17.61 7.72
N LEU A 177 -12.91 -18.01 6.52
CA LEU A 177 -12.58 -19.31 5.95
C LEU A 177 -11.07 -19.47 5.67
N PRO A 178 -10.40 -18.56 4.92
CA PRO A 178 -8.96 -18.68 4.70
C PRO A 178 -8.14 -18.58 5.98
N ILE A 179 -8.53 -17.75 6.96
CA ILE A 179 -7.84 -17.71 8.27
C ILE A 179 -7.92 -19.07 8.97
N ALA A 180 -9.12 -19.66 9.03
CA ALA A 180 -9.34 -20.92 9.73
C ALA A 180 -8.51 -22.04 9.10
N VAL A 181 -8.50 -22.13 7.77
CA VAL A 181 -7.74 -23.15 7.04
C VAL A 181 -6.23 -22.95 7.16
N LEU A 182 -5.74 -21.72 7.01
CA LEU A 182 -4.30 -21.43 7.14
C LEU A 182 -3.81 -21.65 8.57
N SER A 183 -4.59 -21.23 9.58
CA SER A 183 -4.28 -21.47 10.99
C SER A 183 -4.28 -22.96 11.31
N PHE A 184 -5.24 -23.71 10.78
CA PHE A 184 -5.29 -25.16 10.92
C PHE A 184 -4.03 -25.81 10.33
N ILE A 185 -3.61 -25.44 9.12
CA ILE A 185 -2.39 -25.96 8.49
C ILE A 185 -1.14 -25.65 9.33
N LEU A 186 -1.04 -24.42 9.85
CA LEU A 186 0.09 -23.99 10.67
C LEU A 186 0.16 -24.69 12.03
N ILE A 187 -0.97 -25.06 12.64
CA ILE A 187 -1.01 -25.85 13.88
C ILE A 187 -0.38 -27.22 13.68
N PHE A 188 -0.62 -27.86 12.53
CA PHE A 188 -0.06 -29.19 12.24
C PHE A 188 1.35 -29.16 11.66
N ASN A 189 1.72 -28.08 10.95
CA ASN A 189 3.05 -27.93 10.38
C ASN A 189 3.46 -26.45 10.34
N GLY A 190 3.99 -25.97 11.47
CA GLY A 190 4.39 -24.57 11.67
C GLY A 190 5.65 -24.15 10.92
N THR A 191 6.38 -25.10 10.32
CA THR A 191 7.59 -24.82 9.53
C THR A 191 7.32 -24.61 8.04
N LEU A 192 6.06 -24.72 7.61
CA LEU A 192 5.67 -24.46 6.23
C LEU A 192 6.07 -23.05 5.82
N GLY A 193 6.96 -22.97 4.83
CA GLY A 193 7.39 -21.70 4.29
C GLY A 193 6.21 -20.92 3.71
N THR A 194 6.26 -19.59 3.85
CA THR A 194 5.27 -18.65 3.33
C THR A 194 4.91 -18.90 1.86
N GLY A 195 5.89 -19.33 1.04
CA GLY A 195 5.70 -19.66 -0.38
C GLY A 195 4.72 -20.82 -0.67
N VAL A 196 4.41 -21.69 0.29
CA VAL A 196 3.39 -22.75 0.16
C VAL A 196 2.05 -22.30 0.74
N LEU A 197 2.08 -21.55 1.85
CA LEU A 197 0.88 -21.06 2.52
C LEU A 197 0.12 -20.03 1.67
N ILE A 198 0.82 -19.17 0.93
CA ILE A 198 0.20 -18.11 0.12
C ILE A 198 -0.69 -18.69 -1.00
N PRO A 199 -0.21 -19.60 -1.88
CA PRO A 199 -1.07 -20.20 -2.90
C PRO A 199 -2.29 -20.90 -2.33
N ILE A 200 -2.12 -21.65 -1.23
CA ILE A 200 -3.22 -22.34 -0.54
C ILE A 200 -4.23 -21.31 -0.02
N GLY A 201 -3.74 -20.25 0.64
CA GLY A 201 -4.56 -19.16 1.15
C GLY A 201 -5.38 -18.48 0.07
N VAL A 202 -4.77 -18.20 -1.09
CA VAL A 202 -5.46 -17.60 -2.26
C VAL A 202 -6.56 -18.54 -2.77
N VAL A 203 -6.25 -19.81 -3.00
CA VAL A 203 -7.23 -20.80 -3.51
C VAL A 203 -8.42 -20.93 -2.55
N VAL A 204 -8.14 -21.07 -1.26
CA VAL A 204 -9.20 -21.18 -0.22
C VAL A 204 -10.02 -19.90 -0.14
N SER A 205 -9.39 -18.73 -0.23
CA SER A 205 -10.09 -17.44 -0.22
C SER A 205 -11.03 -17.29 -1.41
N VAL A 206 -10.57 -17.62 -2.62
CA VAL A 206 -11.36 -17.51 -3.85
C VAL A 206 -12.52 -18.50 -3.86
N LEU A 207 -12.26 -19.76 -3.52
CA LEU A 207 -13.32 -20.78 -3.43
C LEU A 207 -14.34 -20.44 -2.33
N GLY A 208 -13.86 -19.97 -1.18
CA GLY A 208 -14.71 -19.52 -0.07
C GLY A 208 -15.60 -18.36 -0.47
N ALA A 209 -15.04 -17.32 -1.08
CA ALA A 209 -15.78 -16.17 -1.58
C ALA A 209 -16.84 -16.59 -2.60
N PHE A 210 -16.50 -17.46 -3.55
CA PHE A 210 -17.42 -17.95 -4.58
C PHE A 210 -18.61 -18.73 -4.00
N VAL A 211 -18.35 -19.61 -3.03
CA VAL A 211 -19.41 -20.38 -2.35
C VAL A 211 -20.32 -19.48 -1.51
N MET A 212 -19.75 -18.49 -0.80
CA MET A 212 -20.52 -17.53 -0.01
C MET A 212 -21.37 -16.59 -0.88
N PHE A 213 -20.86 -16.20 -2.05
CA PHE A 213 -21.61 -15.44 -3.06
C PHE A 213 -22.80 -16.25 -3.60
N LYS A 214 -22.57 -17.51 -4.00
CA LYS A 214 -23.64 -18.40 -4.50
C LYS A 214 -24.72 -18.69 -3.46
N LYS A 215 -24.39 -18.63 -2.16
CA LYS A 215 -25.31 -18.80 -1.04
C LYS A 215 -25.98 -17.49 -0.58
N GLY A 216 -25.69 -16.35 -1.21
CA GLY A 216 -26.27 -15.05 -0.87
C GLY A 216 -25.82 -14.47 0.49
N ILE A 217 -24.76 -15.01 1.08
CA ILE A 217 -24.22 -14.56 2.39
C ILE A 217 -23.40 -13.26 2.22
N VAL A 218 -22.84 -13.08 1.04
CA VAL A 218 -22.06 -11.93 0.59
C VAL A 218 -22.64 -11.49 -0.76
N LYS A 219 -22.89 -10.19 -0.92
CA LYS A 219 -23.37 -9.59 -2.18
C LYS A 219 -22.21 -9.25 -3.09
#